data_AF-A0A935ETR4-F1
#
_entry.id   AF-A0A935ETR4-F1
#
_cell.length_a   1.000
_cell.length_b   1.000
_cell.length_c   1.000
_cell.angle_alpha   90.00
_cell.angle_beta   90.00
_cell.angle_gamma   90.00
#
_symmetry.space_group_name_H-M   'P 1'
#
loop_
_entity.id
_entity.type
_entity.pdbx_description
1 polymer ?
#
loop_
_entity_poly.entity_id
_entity_poly.type
_entity_poly.pdbx_seq_one_letter_code
_entity_poly.pdbx_strand_id
1 'polypeptide(L)'
;MRPYAIYDAVLTLKLYKALKKYFDEENLGTYWKHKQEFIRTIIAMESRGIKVDVSLCKELTEIGTSVLADLTYELGGNPGSSIFLKKILIDDLKLPVVKRSTKTNAPSFDKEAMTIYDEILEHRDNPTANLIKQYRGWQKSVTSNYLPYVELLSLDGRLRPNYKLHGTKTGRMSCEKPNLQQIPRVSDKPWNGKMKAAFIPEDGFELWEFDYSQLELRLGTAYAKEETLKRVFADDRDIPLSEMATTIGMSRQDIKTLVYMTQYGRRNIAN
;
A
#
# COMPACT_ATOMS: atom_id res chain seq x y z
N MET A 1 11.64 23.30 26.82
CA MET A 1 10.54 23.45 25.83
C MET A 1 10.38 24.88 25.29
N ARG A 2 10.33 25.96 26.10
CA ARG A 2 10.07 27.33 25.60
C ARG A 2 11.03 27.87 24.51
N PRO A 3 12.37 27.74 24.61
CA PRO A 3 13.27 28.32 23.60
C PRO A 3 13.13 27.66 22.22
N TYR A 4 12.90 26.34 22.21
CA TYR A 4 12.75 25.56 20.98
C TYR A 4 11.47 25.92 20.22
N ALA A 5 10.33 25.99 20.92
CA ALA A 5 9.05 26.38 20.31
C ALA A 5 9.07 27.81 19.75
N ILE A 6 9.76 28.74 20.42
CA ILE A 6 9.96 30.10 19.92
C ILE A 6 10.78 30.07 18.62
N TYR A 7 11.85 29.28 18.60
CA TYR A 7 12.71 29.16 17.43
C TYR A 7 11.95 28.59 16.22
N ASP A 8 11.14 27.55 16.42
CA ASP A 8 10.29 26.99 15.35
C ASP A 8 9.30 28.01 14.80
N ALA A 9 8.62 28.76 15.67
CA ALA A 9 7.68 29.80 15.23
C ALA A 9 8.38 30.91 14.44
N VAL A 10 9.53 31.38 14.92
CA VAL A 10 10.31 32.45 14.28
C VAL A 10 10.89 31.98 12.94
N LEU A 11 11.50 30.79 12.89
CA LEU A 11 12.04 30.23 11.66
C LEU A 11 10.96 29.95 10.63
N THR A 12 9.83 29.39 11.04
CA THR A 12 8.69 29.11 10.15
C THR A 12 8.17 30.41 9.52
N LEU A 13 8.01 31.48 10.32
CA LEU A 13 7.58 32.79 9.81
C LEU A 13 8.61 33.39 8.84
N LYS A 14 9.91 33.32 9.16
CA LYS A 14 10.99 33.80 8.28
C LYS A 14 10.99 33.04 6.96
N LEU A 15 10.87 31.72 7.01
CA LEU A 15 10.82 30.87 5.82
C LEU A 15 9.57 31.17 4.99
N TYR A 16 8.40 31.28 5.61
CA TYR A 16 7.16 31.65 4.92
C TYR A 16 7.30 32.99 4.18
N LYS A 17 7.83 34.03 4.85
CA LYS A 17 8.05 35.33 4.20
C LYS A 17 9.02 35.25 3.02
N ALA A 18 10.09 34.47 3.15
CA ALA A 18 11.08 34.29 2.09
C ALA A 18 10.52 33.50 0.89
N LEU A 19 9.66 32.51 1.14
CA LEU A 19 9.06 31.68 0.10
C LEU A 19 7.81 32.30 -0.54
N LYS A 20 7.09 33.18 0.19
CA LYS A 20 5.82 33.74 -0.26
C LYS A 20 5.91 34.41 -1.64
N LYS A 21 7.01 35.13 -1.90
CA LYS A 21 7.24 35.80 -3.19
C LYS A 21 7.17 34.85 -4.39
N TYR A 22 7.61 33.60 -4.24
CA TYR A 22 7.57 32.61 -5.31
C TYR A 22 6.16 32.13 -5.61
N PHE A 23 5.23 32.20 -4.66
CA PHE A 23 3.83 31.87 -4.93
C PHE A 23 3.19 32.88 -5.88
N ASP A 24 3.58 34.16 -5.75
CA ASP A 24 3.08 35.23 -6.61
C ASP A 24 3.77 35.18 -8.00
N GLU A 25 5.10 34.98 -8.03
CA GLU A 25 5.89 34.86 -9.27
C GLU A 25 5.45 33.68 -10.16
N GLU A 26 5.14 32.53 -9.57
CA GLU A 26 4.73 31.31 -10.28
C GLU A 26 3.20 31.22 -10.52
N ASN A 27 2.45 32.28 -10.21
CA ASN A 27 0.99 32.34 -10.29
C ASN A 27 0.28 31.18 -9.55
N LEU A 28 0.82 30.78 -8.40
CA LEU A 28 0.35 29.65 -7.61
C LEU A 28 -0.72 30.03 -6.58
N GLY A 29 -1.24 31.27 -6.59
CA GLY A 29 -2.18 31.75 -5.56
C GLY A 29 -3.39 30.84 -5.35
N THR A 30 -4.05 30.42 -6.44
CA THR A 30 -5.20 29.50 -6.38
C THR A 30 -4.78 28.10 -5.91
N TYR A 31 -3.66 27.60 -6.42
CA TYR A 31 -3.13 26.29 -6.01
C TYR A 31 -2.77 26.27 -4.52
N TRP A 32 -2.13 27.32 -4.02
CA TRP A 32 -1.76 27.47 -2.63
C TRP A 32 -2.99 27.50 -1.73
N LYS A 33 -4.04 28.24 -2.12
CA LYS A 33 -5.33 28.24 -1.41
C LYS A 33 -5.91 26.83 -1.31
N HIS A 34 -6.00 26.10 -2.42
CA HIS A 34 -6.48 24.72 -2.42
C HIS A 34 -5.59 23.80 -1.56
N LYS A 35 -4.26 24.00 -1.57
CA LYS A 35 -3.35 23.24 -0.72
C LYS A 35 -3.57 23.52 0.77
N GLN A 36 -3.84 24.76 1.16
CA GLN A 36 -4.15 25.09 2.55
C GLN A 36 -5.46 24.44 3.01
N GLU A 37 -6.49 24.47 2.18
CA GLU A 37 -7.78 23.79 2.44
C GLU A 37 -7.60 22.27 2.56
N PHE A 38 -6.81 21.69 1.67
CA PHE A 38 -6.46 20.27 1.73
C PHE A 38 -5.69 19.91 3.01
N ILE A 39 -4.67 20.71 3.39
CA ILE A 39 -3.93 20.49 4.65
C ILE A 39 -4.87 20.52 5.86
N ARG A 40 -5.80 21.50 5.92
CA ARG A 40 -6.79 21.59 7.01
C ARG A 40 -7.71 20.36 7.05
N THR A 41 -8.09 19.86 5.89
CA THR A 41 -8.90 18.63 5.77
C THR A 41 -8.14 17.43 6.35
N ILE A 42 -6.87 17.27 6.00
CA ILE A 42 -6.03 16.18 6.51
C ILE A 42 -5.86 16.29 8.03
N ILE A 43 -5.60 17.49 8.57
CA ILE A 43 -5.51 17.70 10.03
C ILE A 43 -6.81 17.30 10.72
N ALA A 44 -7.97 17.64 10.14
CA ALA A 44 -9.26 17.25 10.68
C ALA A 44 -9.47 15.72 10.63
N MET A 45 -9.07 15.06 9.53
CA MET A 45 -9.10 13.61 9.39
C MET A 45 -8.21 12.91 10.43
N GLU A 46 -6.97 13.35 10.61
CA GLU A 46 -6.03 12.79 11.60
C GLU A 46 -6.54 13.00 13.03
N SER A 47 -7.06 14.20 13.33
CA SER A 47 -7.60 14.52 14.66
C SER A 47 -8.82 13.67 15.00
N ARG A 48 -9.70 13.44 14.02
CA ARG A 48 -10.87 12.57 14.17
C ARG A 48 -10.47 11.11 14.32
N GLY A 49 -9.56 10.61 13.48
CA GLY A 49 -9.19 9.20 13.44
C GLY A 49 -10.33 8.25 13.06
N ILE A 50 -10.04 6.95 13.07
CA ILE A 50 -10.98 5.88 12.72
C ILE A 50 -11.13 4.89 13.90
N LYS A 51 -12.37 4.45 14.17
CA LYS A 51 -12.67 3.44 15.19
C LYS A 51 -12.31 2.06 14.64
N VAL A 52 -11.75 1.21 15.49
CA VAL A 52 -11.39 -0.16 15.13
C VAL A 52 -11.96 -1.16 16.13
N ASP A 53 -12.27 -2.36 15.64
CA ASP A 53 -12.61 -3.50 16.48
C ASP A 53 -11.34 -4.07 17.11
N VAL A 54 -11.06 -3.63 18.34
CA VAL A 54 -9.87 -4.04 19.10
C VAL A 54 -9.89 -5.53 19.41
N SER A 55 -11.05 -6.10 19.69
CA SER A 55 -11.20 -7.51 20.03
C SER A 55 -10.84 -8.38 18.83
N LEU A 56 -11.37 -8.03 17.65
CA LEU A 56 -11.04 -8.72 16.40
C LEU A 56 -9.55 -8.61 16.06
N CYS A 57 -8.95 -7.42 16.21
CA CYS A 57 -7.51 -7.26 15.96
C CYS A 57 -6.63 -8.10 16.90
N LYS A 58 -7.00 -8.21 18.18
CA LYS A 58 -6.29 -9.06 19.15
C LYS A 58 -6.42 -10.54 18.79
N GLU A 59 -7.64 -10.99 18.53
CA GLU A 59 -7.92 -12.37 18.09
C GLU A 59 -7.08 -12.75 16.87
N LEU A 60 -7.09 -11.91 15.82
CA LEU A 60 -6.34 -12.16 14.60
C LEU A 60 -4.81 -12.08 14.79
N THR A 61 -4.35 -11.27 15.75
CA THR A 61 -2.94 -11.23 16.14
C THR A 61 -2.52 -12.53 16.82
N GLU A 62 -3.34 -13.06 17.74
CA GLU A 62 -3.08 -14.32 18.43
C GLU A 62 -3.11 -15.51 17.46
N ILE A 63 -4.15 -15.62 16.62
CA ILE A 63 -4.26 -16.64 15.57
C ILE A 63 -3.04 -16.57 14.65
N GLY A 64 -2.72 -15.38 14.13
CA GLY A 64 -1.60 -15.20 13.23
C GLY A 64 -0.27 -15.57 13.88
N THR A 65 -0.08 -15.25 15.16
CA THR A 65 1.14 -15.61 15.90
C THR A 65 1.27 -17.11 16.09
N SER A 66 0.17 -17.81 16.43
CA SER A 66 0.15 -19.27 16.52
C SER A 66 0.47 -19.92 15.19
N VAL A 67 -0.19 -19.50 14.11
CA VAL A 67 0.04 -20.03 12.76
C VAL A 67 1.48 -19.81 12.31
N LEU A 68 2.08 -18.66 12.62
CA LEU A 68 3.49 -18.41 12.30
C LEU A 68 4.44 -19.35 13.05
N ALA A 69 4.13 -19.70 14.30
CA ALA A 69 4.92 -20.67 15.07
C ALA A 69 4.82 -22.08 14.45
N ASP A 70 3.61 -22.52 14.11
CA ASP A 70 3.37 -23.82 13.49
C ASP A 70 4.07 -23.93 12.13
N LEU A 71 3.94 -22.90 11.28
CA LEU A 71 4.61 -22.85 9.98
C LEU A 71 6.13 -22.80 10.11
N THR A 72 6.67 -22.14 11.14
CA THR A 72 8.11 -22.12 11.41
C THR A 72 8.62 -23.52 11.76
N TYR A 73 7.84 -24.27 12.55
CA TYR A 73 8.15 -25.65 12.90
C TYR A 73 8.09 -26.56 11.67
N GLU A 74 6.99 -26.49 10.89
CA GLU A 74 6.79 -27.31 9.69
C GLU A 74 7.84 -27.07 8.61
N LEU A 75 8.25 -25.81 8.41
CA LEU A 75 9.31 -25.45 7.46
C LEU A 75 10.71 -25.83 7.97
N GLY A 76 10.87 -26.16 9.25
CA GLY A 76 12.16 -26.45 9.87
C GLY A 76 13.07 -25.21 10.00
N GLY A 77 12.47 -24.02 10.13
CA GLY A 77 13.19 -22.77 10.35
C GLY A 77 12.35 -21.52 10.04
N ASN A 78 12.88 -20.34 10.40
CA ASN A 78 12.16 -19.07 10.37
C ASN A 78 12.30 -18.35 9.00
N PRO A 79 11.23 -18.24 8.19
CA PRO A 79 11.25 -17.53 6.90
C PRO A 79 11.35 -15.99 6.99
N GLY A 80 11.46 -15.44 8.20
CA GLY A 80 11.88 -14.06 8.42
C GLY A 80 13.40 -13.85 8.36
N SER A 81 14.20 -14.92 8.38
CA SER A 81 15.67 -14.83 8.30
C SER A 81 16.16 -14.94 6.86
N SER A 82 17.03 -14.02 6.44
CA SER A 82 17.69 -14.08 5.12
C SER A 82 18.47 -15.38 4.88
N ILE A 83 19.01 -15.99 5.94
CA ILE A 83 19.75 -17.26 5.84
C ILE A 83 18.78 -18.39 5.47
N PHE A 84 17.62 -18.44 6.14
CA PHE A 84 16.62 -19.45 5.88
C PHE A 84 15.93 -19.23 4.54
N LEU A 85 15.64 -17.97 4.18
CA LEU A 85 15.12 -17.63 2.85
C LEU A 85 16.06 -18.05 1.73
N LYS A 86 17.39 -17.89 1.91
CA LYS A 86 18.37 -18.41 0.96
C LYS A 86 18.25 -19.92 0.83
N LYS A 87 18.30 -20.66 1.94
CA LYS A 87 18.17 -22.12 1.94
C LYS A 87 16.90 -22.54 1.20
N ILE A 88 15.76 -22.00 1.58
CA ILE A 88 14.48 -22.51 1.08
C ILE A 88 14.14 -22.03 -0.33
N LEU A 89 14.37 -20.76 -0.66
CA LEU A 89 14.04 -20.22 -1.98
C LEU A 89 15.08 -20.60 -3.04
N ILE A 90 16.36 -20.54 -2.70
CA ILE A 90 17.45 -20.73 -3.67
C ILE A 90 17.93 -22.18 -3.64
N ASP A 91 18.26 -22.70 -2.46
CA ASP A 91 18.91 -24.02 -2.38
C ASP A 91 17.90 -25.17 -2.53
N ASP A 92 16.70 -25.06 -1.93
CA ASP A 92 15.69 -26.13 -1.97
C ASP A 92 14.73 -25.96 -3.17
N LEU A 93 14.08 -24.80 -3.32
CA LEU A 93 13.14 -24.54 -4.42
C LEU A 93 13.79 -24.19 -5.75
N LYS A 94 15.12 -23.99 -5.77
CA LYS A 94 15.91 -23.65 -6.98
C LYS A 94 15.38 -22.42 -7.72
N LEU A 95 14.88 -21.42 -7.01
CA LEU A 95 14.44 -20.17 -7.61
C LEU A 95 15.64 -19.34 -8.09
N PRO A 96 15.50 -18.56 -9.18
CA PRO A 96 16.58 -17.73 -9.69
C PRO A 96 16.90 -16.60 -8.71
N VAL A 97 18.17 -16.21 -8.64
CA VAL A 97 18.58 -15.03 -7.86
C VAL A 97 18.13 -13.77 -8.60
N VAL A 98 17.03 -13.17 -8.17
CA VAL A 98 16.42 -12.01 -8.84
C VAL A 98 17.16 -10.70 -8.57
N LYS A 99 17.89 -10.63 -7.46
CA LYS A 99 18.67 -9.44 -7.04
C LYS A 99 19.83 -9.85 -6.16
N ARG A 100 20.96 -9.14 -6.26
CA ARG A 100 22.13 -9.32 -5.40
C ARG A 100 22.39 -8.09 -4.55
N SER A 101 22.88 -8.32 -3.34
CA SER A 101 23.35 -7.27 -2.42
C SER A 101 24.55 -6.56 -3.03
N THR A 102 24.53 -5.23 -3.07
CA THR A 102 25.66 -4.41 -3.54
C THR A 102 26.87 -4.50 -2.62
N LYS A 103 26.69 -4.87 -1.35
CA LYS A 103 27.78 -4.96 -0.36
C LYS A 103 28.47 -6.32 -0.34
N THR A 104 27.70 -7.40 -0.46
CA THR A 104 28.19 -8.77 -0.23
C THR A 104 28.11 -9.67 -1.46
N ASN A 105 27.50 -9.19 -2.55
CA ASN A 105 27.18 -9.96 -3.76
C ASN A 105 26.33 -11.23 -3.54
N ALA A 106 25.85 -11.44 -2.32
CA ALA A 106 24.95 -12.53 -1.96
C ALA A 106 23.52 -12.27 -2.50
N PRO A 107 22.67 -13.30 -2.65
CA PRO A 107 21.26 -13.11 -2.95
C PRO A 107 20.61 -12.12 -1.98
N SER A 108 19.86 -11.15 -2.51
CA SER A 108 19.10 -10.19 -1.71
C SER A 108 17.69 -10.73 -1.44
N PHE A 109 17.20 -10.47 -0.23
CA PHE A 109 15.82 -10.71 0.19
C PHE A 109 15.18 -9.42 0.74
N ASP A 110 15.57 -8.28 0.16
CA ASP A 110 14.92 -7.01 0.44
C ASP A 110 13.49 -6.96 -0.12
N LYS A 111 12.77 -5.87 0.15
CA LYS A 111 11.37 -5.70 -0.25
C LYS A 111 11.15 -5.86 -1.76
N GLU A 112 12.08 -5.39 -2.60
CA GLU A 112 11.95 -5.49 -4.05
C GLU A 112 12.17 -6.93 -4.52
N ALA A 113 13.23 -7.59 -4.03
CA ALA A 113 13.51 -8.98 -4.35
C ALA A 113 12.37 -9.91 -3.88
N MET A 114 11.87 -9.69 -2.67
CA MET A 114 10.76 -10.47 -2.12
C MET A 114 9.46 -10.25 -2.87
N THR A 115 9.21 -9.07 -3.44
CA THR A 115 8.02 -8.86 -4.29
C THR A 115 8.04 -9.79 -5.50
N ILE A 116 9.21 -9.96 -6.12
CA ILE A 116 9.38 -10.87 -7.27
C ILE A 116 9.26 -12.34 -6.82
N TYR A 117 9.87 -12.72 -5.68
CA TYR A 117 9.72 -14.08 -5.18
C TYR A 117 8.27 -14.41 -4.81
N ASP A 118 7.54 -13.48 -4.18
CA ASP A 118 6.13 -13.65 -3.85
C ASP A 118 5.30 -13.90 -5.14
N GLU A 119 5.57 -13.16 -6.23
CA GLU A 119 4.95 -13.40 -7.54
C GLU A 119 5.29 -14.79 -8.12
N ILE A 120 6.55 -15.23 -8.04
CA ILE A 120 6.96 -16.57 -8.50
C ILE A 120 6.26 -17.66 -7.70
N LEU A 121 6.15 -17.47 -6.38
CA LEU A 121 5.52 -18.44 -5.48
C LEU A 121 4.00 -18.54 -5.69
N GLU A 122 3.32 -17.44 -6.05
CA GLU A 122 1.87 -17.48 -6.37
C GLU A 122 1.57 -18.42 -7.53
N HIS A 123 2.46 -18.53 -8.52
CA HIS A 123 2.30 -19.37 -9.70
C HIS A 123 2.90 -20.77 -9.56
N ARG A 124 3.49 -21.10 -8.41
CA ARG A 124 3.99 -22.45 -8.12
C ARG A 124 3.01 -23.21 -7.25
N ASP A 125 2.54 -24.33 -7.78
CA ASP A 125 1.83 -25.33 -7.00
C ASP A 125 2.83 -26.33 -6.41
N ASN A 126 3.36 -25.98 -5.23
CA ASN A 126 4.31 -26.78 -4.48
C ASN A 126 4.01 -26.64 -2.98
N PRO A 127 4.02 -27.75 -2.19
CA PRO A 127 3.69 -27.69 -0.77
C PRO A 127 4.54 -26.67 0.02
N THR A 128 5.86 -26.70 -0.16
CA THR A 128 6.80 -25.76 0.47
C THR A 128 6.52 -24.32 0.04
N ALA A 129 6.23 -24.08 -1.24
CA ALA A 129 5.87 -22.75 -1.73
C ALA A 129 4.58 -22.23 -1.08
N ASN A 130 3.58 -23.11 -0.90
CA ASN A 130 2.32 -22.78 -0.23
C ASN A 130 2.54 -22.44 1.25
N LEU A 131 3.39 -23.19 1.97
CA LEU A 131 3.73 -22.88 3.36
C LEU A 131 4.45 -21.52 3.48
N ILE A 132 5.40 -21.20 2.60
CA ILE A 132 6.09 -19.90 2.59
C ILE A 132 5.10 -18.76 2.31
N LYS A 133 4.20 -18.93 1.34
CA LYS A 133 3.15 -17.93 1.03
C LYS A 133 2.27 -17.65 2.26
N GLN A 134 1.81 -18.70 2.94
CA GLN A 134 1.02 -18.57 4.15
C GLN A 134 1.79 -17.85 5.26
N TYR A 135 3.04 -18.26 5.51
CA TYR A 135 3.87 -17.65 6.55
C TYR A 135 4.04 -16.14 6.28
N ARG A 136 4.42 -15.78 5.05
CA ARG A 136 4.66 -14.37 4.69
C ARG A 136 3.37 -13.55 4.72
N GLY A 137 2.26 -14.15 4.30
CA GLY A 137 0.93 -13.55 4.38
C GLY A 137 0.55 -13.18 5.81
N TRP A 138 0.63 -14.14 6.73
CA TRP A 138 0.38 -13.92 8.15
C TRP A 138 1.38 -12.95 8.78
N GLN A 139 2.68 -13.12 8.50
CA GLN A 139 3.72 -12.26 9.06
C GLN A 139 3.47 -10.80 8.68
N LYS A 140 3.18 -10.52 7.41
CA LYS A 140 2.87 -9.17 6.95
C LYS A 140 1.62 -8.62 7.60
N SER A 141 0.54 -9.41 7.65
CA SER A 141 -0.76 -8.98 8.18
C SER A 141 -0.71 -8.70 9.68
N VAL A 142 -0.02 -9.53 10.46
CA VAL A 142 0.18 -9.31 11.89
C VAL A 142 1.04 -8.06 12.13
N THR A 143 2.23 -7.99 11.50
CA THR A 143 3.22 -6.94 11.79
C THR A 143 2.86 -5.57 11.24
N SER A 144 2.10 -5.50 10.13
CA SER A 144 1.77 -4.23 9.47
C SER A 144 0.36 -3.73 9.78
N ASN A 145 -0.53 -4.61 10.26
CA ASN A 145 -1.94 -4.30 10.44
C ASN A 145 -2.45 -4.70 11.82
N TYR A 146 -2.74 -5.97 12.07
CA TYR A 146 -3.49 -6.40 13.27
C TYR A 146 -2.87 -5.93 14.59
N LEU A 147 -1.56 -6.15 14.77
CA LEU A 147 -0.86 -5.74 15.99
C LEU A 147 -0.74 -4.20 16.09
N PRO A 148 -0.24 -3.48 15.06
CA PRO A 148 -0.22 -2.02 15.08
C PRO A 148 -1.58 -1.36 15.32
N TYR A 149 -2.68 -1.97 14.87
CA TYR A 149 -4.04 -1.44 15.09
C TYR A 149 -4.48 -1.49 16.55
N VAL A 150 -3.80 -2.28 17.38
CA VAL A 150 -3.99 -2.33 18.83
C VAL A 150 -2.99 -1.42 19.53
N GLU A 151 -1.71 -1.51 19.16
CA GLU A 151 -0.61 -0.80 19.85
C GLU A 151 -0.63 0.72 19.64
N LEU A 152 -1.15 1.19 18.50
CA LEU A 152 -1.16 2.61 18.12
C LEU A 152 -2.50 3.30 18.40
N LEU A 153 -3.37 2.66 19.17
CA LEU A 153 -4.63 3.25 19.59
C LEU A 153 -4.39 4.48 20.48
N SER A 154 -5.14 5.53 20.19
CA SER A 154 -5.25 6.66 21.11
C SER A 154 -6.12 6.29 22.32
N LEU A 155 -6.06 7.12 23.37
CA LEU A 155 -6.81 6.91 24.61
C LEU A 155 -8.34 6.81 24.42
N ASP A 156 -8.88 7.42 23.36
CA ASP A 156 -10.29 7.36 23.00
C ASP A 156 -10.65 6.16 22.10
N GLY A 157 -9.73 5.20 21.91
CA GLY A 157 -9.97 3.99 21.14
C GLY A 157 -9.97 4.19 19.62
N ARG A 158 -9.37 5.28 19.13
CA ARG A 158 -9.28 5.58 17.68
C ARG A 158 -7.85 5.51 17.17
N LEU A 159 -7.69 5.01 15.95
CA LEU A 159 -6.44 5.08 15.19
C LEU A 159 -6.32 6.44 14.51
N ARG A 160 -5.16 7.08 14.68
CA ARG A 160 -4.83 8.37 14.08
C ARG A 160 -3.56 8.21 13.23
N PRO A 161 -3.69 7.79 11.95
CA PRO A 161 -2.54 7.69 11.07
C PRO A 161 -1.90 9.06 10.83
N ASN A 162 -0.62 9.05 10.47
CA ASN A 162 0.09 10.24 9.98
C ASN A 162 0.12 10.22 8.45
N TYR A 163 -0.53 11.20 7.82
CA TYR A 163 -0.50 11.43 6.38
C TYR A 163 0.59 12.45 6.02
N LYS A 164 1.67 11.95 5.44
CA LYS A 164 2.74 12.76 4.88
C LYS A 164 2.32 13.32 3.53
N LEU A 165 2.15 14.64 3.49
CA LEU A 165 1.77 15.40 2.28
C LEU A 165 2.95 15.70 1.34
N HIS A 166 4.17 15.33 1.74
CA HIS A 166 5.41 15.55 1.02
C HIS A 166 6.23 14.26 0.95
N GLY A 167 7.26 14.25 0.10
CA GLY A 167 8.25 13.16 0.01
C GLY A 167 8.01 12.15 -1.11
N THR A 168 6.80 12.06 -1.67
CA THR A 168 6.59 11.26 -2.89
C THR A 168 6.90 12.10 -4.13
N LYS A 169 7.57 11.50 -5.11
CA LYS A 169 7.90 12.18 -6.39
C LYS A 169 6.65 12.53 -7.21
N THR A 170 5.57 11.76 -7.04
CA THR A 170 4.31 11.91 -7.80
C THR A 170 3.33 12.90 -7.16
N GLY A 171 3.66 13.44 -5.97
CA GLY A 171 2.76 14.31 -5.22
C GLY A 171 1.63 13.60 -4.48
N ARG A 172 1.60 12.26 -4.46
CA ARG A 172 0.70 11.47 -3.61
C ARG A 172 1.02 11.67 -2.13
N MET A 173 0.00 11.62 -1.28
CA MET A 173 0.22 11.44 0.15
C MET A 173 0.78 10.04 0.45
N SER A 174 1.59 9.93 1.49
CA SER A 174 1.96 8.63 2.09
C SER A 174 1.42 8.55 3.52
N CYS A 175 1.24 7.35 4.06
CA CYS A 175 0.62 7.13 5.36
C CYS A 175 1.48 6.20 6.23
N GLU A 176 1.65 6.55 7.50
CA GLU A 176 2.36 5.74 8.48
C GLU A 176 1.74 5.84 9.89
N LYS A 177 2.12 4.90 10.75
CA LYS A 177 1.76 4.85 12.18
C LYS A 177 0.24 4.90 12.48
N PRO A 178 -0.55 3.89 12.05
CA PRO A 178 -0.22 2.81 11.12
C PRO A 178 -0.51 3.21 9.66
N ASN A 179 0.02 2.45 8.69
CA ASN A 179 -0.25 2.72 7.27
C ASN A 179 -1.66 2.23 6.89
N LEU A 180 -2.60 3.17 6.76
CA LEU A 180 -3.98 2.90 6.33
C LEU A 180 -4.21 3.03 4.82
N GLN A 181 -3.18 3.34 4.04
CA GLN A 181 -3.28 3.35 2.56
C GLN A 181 -3.09 1.97 1.94
N GLN A 182 -2.42 1.06 2.65
CA GLN A 182 -2.04 -0.27 2.16
C GLN A 182 -2.82 -1.38 2.87
N ILE A 183 -4.12 -1.19 3.03
CA ILE A 183 -5.01 -2.23 3.56
C ILE A 183 -5.28 -3.24 2.43
N PRO A 184 -4.92 -4.53 2.59
CA PRO A 184 -5.26 -5.58 1.64
C PRO A 184 -6.75 -5.58 1.30
N ARG A 185 -7.06 -5.90 0.05
CA ARG A 185 -8.44 -6.16 -0.35
C ARG A 185 -8.96 -7.41 0.36
N VAL A 186 -10.28 -7.49 0.51
CA VAL A 186 -10.94 -8.71 0.94
C VAL A 186 -10.58 -9.82 -0.03
N SER A 187 -10.09 -10.93 0.51
CA SER A 187 -9.75 -12.14 -0.22
C SER A 187 -10.13 -13.35 0.61
N ASP A 188 -10.21 -14.51 -0.03
CA ASP A 188 -10.34 -15.83 0.58
C ASP A 188 -9.12 -16.21 1.45
N LYS A 189 -7.96 -15.61 1.21
CA LYS A 189 -6.74 -15.81 2.02
C LYS A 189 -7.00 -15.48 3.51
N PRO A 190 -6.79 -16.43 4.44
CA PRO A 190 -7.13 -16.27 5.86
C PRO A 190 -6.52 -15.04 6.54
N TRP A 191 -5.28 -14.68 6.17
CA TRP A 191 -4.56 -13.55 6.76
C TRP A 191 -5.07 -12.17 6.33
N ASN A 192 -5.84 -12.07 5.23
CA ASN A 192 -6.34 -10.80 4.69
C ASN A 192 -7.87 -10.62 4.83
N GLY A 193 -8.63 -11.70 4.87
CA GLY A 193 -10.08 -11.68 4.65
C GLY A 193 -10.88 -10.79 5.61
N LYS A 194 -10.44 -10.66 6.86
CA LYS A 194 -11.13 -9.85 7.89
C LYS A 194 -10.50 -8.47 8.12
N MET A 195 -9.49 -8.07 7.35
CA MET A 195 -8.74 -6.86 7.67
C MET A 195 -9.54 -5.56 7.50
N LYS A 196 -10.39 -5.48 6.46
CA LYS A 196 -11.32 -4.34 6.32
C LYS A 196 -12.41 -4.34 7.40
N ALA A 197 -12.81 -5.52 7.89
CA ALA A 197 -13.82 -5.64 8.95
C ALA A 197 -13.34 -5.10 10.31
N ALA A 198 -12.02 -4.95 10.50
CA ALA A 198 -11.45 -4.32 11.68
C ALA A 198 -11.81 -2.82 11.79
N PHE A 199 -12.22 -2.16 10.71
CA PHE A 199 -12.63 -0.76 10.74
C PHE A 199 -14.15 -0.67 10.87
N ILE A 200 -14.60 -0.07 11.96
CA ILE A 200 -16.02 -0.03 12.30
C ILE A 200 -16.50 1.42 12.41
N PRO A 201 -17.77 1.71 12.06
CA PRO A 201 -18.33 3.02 12.31
C PRO A 201 -18.48 3.28 13.81
N GLU A 202 -18.61 4.55 14.15
CA GLU A 202 -19.10 4.97 15.46
C GLU A 202 -20.60 4.68 15.59
N ASP A 203 -21.09 4.60 16.82
CA ASP A 203 -22.48 4.21 17.06
C ASP A 203 -23.43 5.26 16.46
N GLY A 204 -24.39 4.81 15.65
CA GLY A 204 -25.26 5.70 14.88
C GLY A 204 -24.66 6.29 13.60
N PHE A 205 -23.46 5.84 13.20
CA PHE A 205 -22.81 6.22 11.94
C PHE A 205 -22.65 5.04 10.99
N GLU A 206 -22.34 5.35 9.74
CA GLU A 206 -21.98 4.39 8.70
C GLU A 206 -20.63 4.78 8.07
N LEU A 207 -19.91 3.79 7.53
CA LEU A 207 -18.70 4.02 6.74
C LEU A 207 -19.03 3.95 5.25
N TRP A 208 -18.61 4.99 4.53
CA TRP A 208 -18.78 5.09 3.08
C TRP A 208 -17.41 5.09 2.41
N GLU A 209 -17.20 4.19 1.45
CA GLU A 209 -15.99 4.10 0.64
C GLU A 209 -16.28 4.61 -0.77
N PHE A 210 -15.51 5.61 -1.22
CA PHE A 210 -15.59 6.16 -2.56
C PHE A 210 -14.26 5.94 -3.27
N ASP A 211 -14.29 5.26 -4.41
CA ASP A 211 -13.12 5.04 -5.28
C ASP A 211 -13.44 5.51 -6.70
N TYR A 212 -12.52 6.26 -7.31
CA TYR A 212 -12.70 6.74 -8.68
C TYR A 212 -12.50 5.60 -9.67
N SER A 213 -13.52 5.31 -10.47
CA SER A 213 -13.38 4.32 -11.55
C SER A 213 -12.33 4.77 -12.57
N GLN A 214 -11.22 4.01 -12.63
CA GLN A 214 -10.18 4.14 -13.65
C GLN A 214 -9.56 5.55 -13.77
N LEU A 215 -9.41 6.27 -12.64
CA LEU A 215 -8.94 7.66 -12.61
C LEU A 215 -7.69 7.92 -13.45
N GLU A 216 -6.64 7.11 -13.26
CA GLU A 216 -5.36 7.29 -13.96
C GLU A 216 -5.47 7.16 -15.48
N LEU A 217 -6.40 6.32 -15.95
CA LEU A 217 -6.61 6.04 -17.36
C LEU A 217 -7.47 7.13 -18.02
N ARG A 218 -8.46 7.62 -17.28
CA ARG A 218 -9.24 8.81 -17.66
C ARG A 218 -8.35 10.05 -17.74
N LEU A 219 -7.46 10.25 -16.76
CA LEU A 219 -6.46 11.32 -16.78
C LEU A 219 -5.50 11.17 -17.95
N GLY A 220 -4.93 9.98 -18.15
CA GLY A 220 -4.03 9.69 -19.27
C GLY A 220 -4.68 9.98 -20.62
N THR A 221 -5.94 9.59 -20.79
CA THR A 221 -6.75 9.86 -21.99
C THR A 221 -6.98 11.36 -22.21
N ALA A 222 -7.31 12.09 -21.15
CA ALA A 222 -7.49 13.54 -21.21
C ALA A 222 -6.19 14.27 -21.60
N TYR A 223 -5.06 13.87 -20.99
CA TYR A 223 -3.73 14.43 -21.30
C TYR A 223 -3.27 14.10 -22.72
N ALA A 224 -3.46 12.86 -23.17
CA ALA A 224 -3.13 12.43 -24.53
C ALA A 224 -4.08 13.01 -25.60
N LYS A 225 -5.22 13.60 -25.17
CA LYS A 225 -6.29 14.09 -26.04
C LYS A 225 -6.78 13.01 -27.02
N GLU A 226 -6.84 11.77 -26.56
CA GLU A 226 -7.25 10.65 -27.41
C GLU A 226 -8.79 10.59 -27.48
N GLU A 227 -9.34 10.92 -28.64
CA GLU A 227 -10.77 11.14 -28.81
C GLU A 227 -11.59 9.84 -28.75
N THR A 228 -11.01 8.70 -29.11
CA THR A 228 -11.70 7.41 -29.10
C THR A 228 -12.04 6.99 -27.68
N LEU A 229 -11.06 7.02 -26.79
CA LEU A 229 -11.14 6.69 -25.37
C LEU A 229 -11.97 7.73 -24.61
N LYS A 230 -11.91 9.02 -24.99
CA LYS A 230 -12.83 10.02 -24.43
C LYS A 230 -14.28 9.65 -24.69
N ARG A 231 -14.62 9.21 -25.92
CA ARG A 231 -15.98 8.75 -26.26
C ARG A 231 -16.35 7.49 -25.48
N VAL A 232 -15.45 6.51 -25.39
CA VAL A 232 -15.66 5.30 -24.57
C VAL A 232 -16.01 5.68 -23.13
N PHE A 233 -15.26 6.59 -22.52
CA PHE A 233 -15.51 7.05 -21.16
C PHE A 233 -16.76 7.92 -20.98
N ALA A 234 -17.17 8.64 -22.03
CA ALA A 234 -18.37 9.48 -22.02
C ALA A 234 -19.66 8.64 -22.08
N ASP A 235 -19.62 7.48 -22.73
CA ASP A 235 -20.73 6.52 -22.79
C ASP A 235 -20.88 5.68 -21.51
N ASP A 236 -20.21 6.07 -20.41
CA ASP A 236 -20.06 5.32 -19.15
C ASP A 236 -19.63 3.86 -19.34
N ARG A 237 -18.99 3.57 -20.48
CA ARG A 237 -18.33 2.29 -20.69
C ARG A 237 -17.02 2.36 -19.92
N ASP A 238 -16.89 1.48 -18.92
CA ASP A 238 -15.56 1.05 -18.47
C ASP A 238 -14.76 0.73 -19.73
N ILE A 239 -13.44 1.02 -19.79
CA ILE A 239 -12.60 0.34 -20.80
C ILE A 239 -13.00 -1.13 -20.75
N PRO A 240 -13.12 -1.84 -21.88
CA PRO A 240 -13.59 -3.20 -21.88
C PRO A 240 -12.62 -4.16 -21.17
N LEU A 241 -12.03 -3.83 -20.02
CA LEU A 241 -11.25 -4.72 -19.16
C LEU A 241 -11.98 -6.05 -18.96
N SER A 242 -13.31 -6.04 -18.84
CA SER A 242 -14.13 -7.26 -18.78
C SER A 242 -14.19 -8.01 -20.12
N GLU A 243 -14.32 -7.29 -21.24
CA GLU A 243 -14.35 -7.89 -22.59
C GLU A 243 -12.94 -8.39 -22.99
N MET A 244 -11.90 -7.59 -22.78
CA MET A 244 -10.48 -7.96 -22.89
C MET A 244 -10.13 -9.12 -21.98
N ALA A 245 -10.59 -9.13 -20.72
CA ALA A 245 -10.41 -10.27 -19.81
C ALA A 245 -11.03 -11.54 -20.39
N THR A 246 -12.24 -11.45 -20.94
CA THR A 246 -12.92 -12.57 -21.59
C THR A 246 -12.18 -13.03 -22.84
N THR A 247 -11.78 -12.11 -23.71
CA THR A 247 -11.07 -12.38 -24.97
C THR A 247 -9.68 -12.97 -24.76
N ILE A 248 -8.95 -12.47 -23.75
CA ILE A 248 -7.59 -12.91 -23.42
C ILE A 248 -7.62 -14.16 -22.51
N GLY A 249 -8.76 -14.43 -21.85
CA GLY A 249 -8.90 -15.56 -20.92
C GLY A 249 -8.20 -15.32 -19.57
N MET A 250 -8.08 -14.07 -19.12
CA MET A 250 -7.42 -13.69 -17.87
C MET A 250 -8.39 -12.99 -16.91
N SER A 251 -8.05 -12.90 -15.63
CA SER A 251 -8.91 -12.16 -14.69
C SER A 251 -8.94 -10.66 -15.03
N ARG A 252 -10.04 -9.98 -14.71
CA ARG A 252 -10.14 -8.50 -14.86
C ARG A 252 -9.01 -7.77 -14.13
N GLN A 253 -8.53 -8.32 -13.01
CA GLN A 253 -7.44 -7.75 -12.25
C GLN A 253 -6.10 -7.88 -12.96
N ASP A 254 -5.82 -9.01 -13.60
CA ASP A 254 -4.59 -9.21 -14.36
C ASP A 254 -4.56 -8.34 -15.62
N ILE A 255 -5.70 -8.19 -16.30
CA ILE A 255 -5.83 -7.24 -17.42
C ILE A 255 -5.61 -5.81 -16.96
N LYS A 256 -6.19 -5.41 -15.82
CA LYS A 256 -5.95 -4.08 -15.24
C LYS A 256 -4.45 -3.86 -15.02
N THR A 257 -3.76 -4.83 -14.41
CA THR A 257 -2.31 -4.80 -14.22
C THR A 257 -1.56 -4.67 -15.55
N LEU A 258 -1.92 -5.47 -16.56
CA LEU A 258 -1.32 -5.43 -17.89
C LEU A 258 -1.47 -4.06 -18.57
N VAL A 259 -2.67 -3.49 -18.55
CA VAL A 259 -2.95 -2.16 -19.11
C VAL A 259 -2.05 -1.11 -18.45
N TYR A 260 -1.98 -1.06 -17.12
CA TYR A 260 -1.08 -0.11 -16.45
C TYR A 260 0.40 -0.38 -16.72
N MET A 261 0.82 -1.64 -16.79
CA MET A 261 2.19 -1.99 -17.17
C MET A 261 2.56 -1.43 -18.55
N THR A 262 1.68 -1.57 -19.54
CA THR A 262 1.90 -1.00 -20.89
C THR A 262 1.88 0.53 -20.87
N GLN A 263 0.94 1.15 -20.17
CA GLN A 263 0.85 2.61 -20.03
C GLN A 263 2.12 3.21 -19.40
N TYR A 264 2.72 2.52 -18.43
CA TYR A 264 3.96 2.93 -17.76
C TYR A 264 5.22 2.39 -18.44
N GLY A 265 5.11 1.86 -19.67
CA GLY A 265 6.24 1.52 -20.52
C GLY A 265 7.01 0.28 -20.09
N ARG A 266 6.41 -0.64 -19.31
CA ARG A 266 7.02 -1.94 -19.01
C ARG A 266 7.16 -2.71 -20.33
N ARG A 267 8.41 -2.98 -20.72
CA ARG A 267 8.75 -3.79 -21.89
C ARG A 267 8.76 -5.26 -21.49
N ASN A 268 8.42 -6.15 -22.42
CA ASN A 268 8.64 -7.59 -22.23
C ASN A 268 10.14 -7.81 -21.94
N ILE A 269 10.44 -8.35 -20.76
CA ILE A 269 11.76 -8.90 -20.45
C ILE A 269 11.78 -10.31 -21.05
N ALA A 270 11.69 -10.39 -22.36
CA ALA A 270 11.93 -11.59 -23.13
C ALA A 270 13.06 -11.25 -24.09
N ASN A 271 14.29 -11.41 -23.58
CA ASN A 271 15.55 -11.58 -24.29
C ASN A 271 16.54 -12.19 -23.31
#